data_AF-A0A4V1N334-F1
#
_entry.id   AF-A0A4V1N334-F1
#
_cell.length_a   1.000
_cell.length_b   1.000
_cell.length_c   1.000
_cell.angle_alpha   90.00
_cell.angle_beta   90.00
_cell.angle_gamma   90.00
#
_symmetry.space_group_name_H-M   'P 1'
#
loop_
_entity.id
_entity.type
_entity.pdbx_description
1 polymer ?
#
loop_
_entity_poly.entity_id
_entity_poly.type
_entity_poly.pdbx_seq_one_letter_code
_entity_poly.pdbx_strand_id
1 'polypeptide(L)'
;MEKWFLKTGKSMILKQGNDFCLIECKATMKKIIAIGLLVFLGISCKDDAITPPKNKIDKETMINILYDMAVLEAARSQSYVTQVNYPSSVQFVKEKYKIDSLTLAENTKFYASDLKGFKKMYEEVRNRLEESRKAAGDVVNPNPVNASEGVVK
;
A
#
# COMPACT_ATOMS: atom_id res chain seq x y z
N MET A 1 -18.48 -19.73 72.04
CA MET A 1 -18.09 -18.51 71.30
C MET A 1 -16.93 -18.92 70.39
N GLU A 2 -17.22 -19.81 69.45
CA GLU A 2 -17.47 -19.53 68.01
C GLU A 2 -16.15 -19.57 67.22
N LYS A 3 -15.80 -20.77 66.72
CA LYS A 3 -15.97 -21.29 65.34
C LYS A 3 -14.69 -21.00 64.51
N TRP A 4 -13.73 -21.94 64.43
CA TRP A 4 -13.62 -23.01 63.39
C TRP A 4 -13.82 -22.45 61.96
N PHE A 5 -12.87 -22.56 61.02
CA PHE A 5 -12.56 -23.82 60.35
C PHE A 5 -11.18 -23.86 59.67
N LEU A 6 -10.69 -25.10 59.60
CA LEU A 6 -9.40 -25.61 59.16
C LEU A 6 -9.09 -25.41 57.67
N LYS A 7 -7.82 -25.08 57.41
CA LYS A 7 -6.83 -25.90 56.68
C LYS A 7 -7.40 -26.89 55.65
N THR A 8 -6.98 -26.74 54.39
CA THR A 8 -6.16 -27.75 53.66
C THR A 8 -5.91 -27.27 52.23
N GLY A 9 -4.65 -27.27 51.82
CA GLY A 9 -4.32 -27.28 50.39
C GLY A 9 -4.54 -28.67 49.81
N LYS A 10 -5.04 -28.75 48.58
CA LYS A 10 -4.69 -29.82 47.64
C LYS A 10 -5.13 -29.46 46.22
N SER A 11 -4.25 -29.83 45.31
CA SER A 11 -4.42 -29.92 43.87
C SER A 11 -5.74 -30.52 43.41
N MET A 12 -6.28 -29.94 42.33
CA MET A 12 -6.96 -30.57 41.20
C MET A 12 -8.29 -31.29 41.44
N ILE A 13 -9.40 -30.67 41.01
CA ILE A 13 -10.47 -31.31 40.22
C ILE A 13 -11.09 -30.26 39.28
N LEU A 14 -11.06 -30.57 37.98
CA LEU A 14 -11.92 -29.98 36.95
C LEU A 14 -13.38 -30.35 37.23
N LYS A 15 -14.29 -29.35 37.32
CA LYS A 15 -15.71 -29.54 36.95
C LYS A 15 -16.42 -28.20 36.73
N GLN A 16 -16.55 -27.85 35.45
CA GLN A 16 -17.79 -27.48 34.76
C GLN A 16 -18.90 -26.86 35.64
N GLY A 17 -19.04 -25.54 35.57
CA GLY A 17 -20.16 -24.78 36.13
C GLY A 17 -20.06 -23.32 35.69
N ASN A 18 -21.00 -22.89 34.85
CA ASN A 18 -20.93 -21.73 33.96
C ASN A 18 -20.91 -20.34 34.62
N ASP A 19 -20.96 -20.21 35.94
CA ASP A 19 -21.35 -18.93 36.55
C ASP A 19 -20.29 -18.28 37.45
N PHE A 20 -19.09 -18.88 37.59
CA PHE A 20 -17.99 -18.25 38.34
C PHE A 20 -17.15 -17.27 37.51
N CYS A 21 -17.43 -17.12 36.21
CA CYS A 21 -16.62 -16.30 35.30
C CYS A 21 -17.03 -14.81 35.28
N LEU A 22 -18.21 -14.44 35.82
CA LEU A 22 -18.80 -13.13 35.54
C LEU A 22 -18.28 -11.96 36.37
N ILE A 23 -17.52 -12.20 37.44
CA ILE A 23 -17.04 -11.10 38.32
C ILE A 23 -15.57 -10.74 38.03
N GLU A 24 -14.76 -11.68 37.54
CA GLU A 24 -13.40 -11.43 37.03
C GLU A 24 -13.35 -11.08 35.52
N CYS A 25 -14.51 -10.97 34.85
CA CYS A 25 -14.58 -10.74 33.39
C CYS A 25 -14.63 -9.25 32.95
N LYS A 26 -14.94 -8.30 33.85
CA LYS A 26 -15.13 -6.90 33.41
C LYS A 26 -13.82 -6.13 33.22
N ALA A 27 -12.76 -6.47 33.97
CA ALA A 27 -11.46 -5.82 33.87
C ALA A 27 -10.49 -6.48 32.86
N THR A 28 -10.81 -7.71 32.43
CA THR A 28 -9.98 -8.55 31.54
C THR A 28 -10.30 -8.33 30.06
N MET A 29 -11.55 -8.01 29.67
CA MET A 29 -11.93 -7.78 28.27
C MET A 29 -11.14 -6.64 27.60
N LYS A 30 -10.94 -5.49 28.29
CA LYS A 30 -10.17 -4.35 27.73
C LYS A 30 -8.68 -4.69 27.57
N LYS A 31 -8.13 -5.53 28.46
CA LYS A 31 -6.74 -5.97 28.43
C LYS A 31 -6.50 -7.05 27.37
N ILE A 32 -7.44 -7.99 27.18
CA ILE A 32 -7.36 -9.02 26.14
C ILE A 32 -7.51 -8.40 24.74
N ILE A 33 -8.42 -7.44 24.56
CA ILE A 33 -8.52 -6.66 23.31
C ILE A 33 -7.23 -5.86 23.07
N ALA A 34 -6.67 -5.24 24.10
CA ALA A 34 -5.40 -4.52 23.98
C ALA A 34 -4.22 -5.44 23.63
N ILE A 35 -4.16 -6.64 24.21
CA ILE A 35 -3.13 -7.64 23.89
C ILE A 35 -3.32 -8.20 22.48
N GLY A 36 -4.56 -8.46 22.05
CA GLY A 36 -4.87 -8.88 20.68
C GLY A 36 -4.51 -7.82 19.64
N LEU A 37 -4.77 -6.54 19.93
CA LEU A 37 -4.38 -5.41 19.08
C LEU A 37 -2.86 -5.27 18.99
N LEU A 38 -2.14 -5.49 20.11
CA LEU A 38 -0.69 -5.43 20.16
C LEU A 38 -0.02 -6.58 19.38
N VAL A 39 -0.60 -7.78 19.39
CA VAL A 39 -0.12 -8.93 18.61
C VAL A 39 -0.40 -8.75 17.11
N PHE A 40 -1.54 -8.17 16.73
CA PHE A 40 -1.83 -7.84 15.32
C PHE A 40 -0.84 -6.82 14.74
N LEU A 41 -0.40 -5.84 15.53
CA LEU A 41 0.61 -4.86 15.13
C LEU A 41 1.98 -5.50 14.86
N GLY A 42 2.33 -6.59 15.54
CA GLY A 42 3.62 -7.28 15.37
C GLY A 42 3.76 -8.13 14.10
N ILE A 43 2.65 -8.56 13.49
CA ILE A 43 2.66 -9.45 12.30
C ILE A 43 2.85 -8.66 11.00
N SER A 44 2.70 -7.34 11.03
CA SER A 44 2.80 -6.48 9.84
C SER A 44 4.24 -6.15 9.44
N CYS A 45 5.22 -6.40 10.33
CA CYS A 45 6.63 -6.23 10.00
C CYS A 45 7.15 -7.48 9.27
N LYS A 46 6.68 -7.67 8.04
CA LYS A 46 7.38 -8.52 7.08
C LYS A 46 8.42 -7.65 6.41
N ASP A 47 9.69 -7.88 6.76
CA ASP A 47 10.80 -7.50 5.89
C ASP A 47 10.65 -8.30 4.59
N ASP A 48 9.83 -7.78 3.69
CA ASP A 48 9.64 -8.31 2.35
C ASP A 48 10.98 -8.11 1.62
N ALA A 49 11.86 -9.11 1.66
CA ALA A 49 12.97 -9.18 0.74
C ALA A 49 12.39 -9.26 -0.68
N ILE A 50 12.36 -8.12 -1.38
CA ILE A 50 11.68 -8.01 -2.67
C ILE A 50 12.50 -8.77 -3.71
N THR A 51 11.99 -9.95 -4.06
CA THR A 51 12.59 -10.77 -5.12
C THR A 51 12.28 -10.17 -6.49
N PRO A 52 13.22 -10.26 -7.46
CA PRO A 52 12.98 -9.79 -8.81
C PRO A 52 11.83 -10.59 -9.46
N PRO A 53 10.89 -9.93 -10.14
CA PRO A 53 9.76 -10.59 -10.80
C PRO A 53 10.24 -11.46 -11.98
N LYS A 54 9.47 -12.50 -12.30
CA LYS A 54 9.81 -13.44 -13.40
C LYS A 54 9.91 -12.75 -14.76
N ASN A 55 8.99 -11.83 -15.04
CA ASN A 55 9.01 -10.98 -16.23
C ASN A 55 9.47 -9.58 -15.83
N LYS A 56 10.78 -9.34 -15.85
CA LYS A 56 11.36 -8.04 -15.54
C LYS A 56 11.15 -7.08 -16.71
N ILE A 57 10.50 -5.95 -16.45
CA ILE A 57 10.38 -4.83 -17.38
C ILE A 57 11.68 -4.04 -17.32
N ASP A 58 12.24 -3.66 -18.47
CA ASP A 58 13.41 -2.80 -18.50
C ASP A 58 13.12 -1.41 -17.92
N LYS A 59 14.13 -0.75 -17.36
CA LYS A 59 14.00 0.56 -16.75
C LYS A 59 13.50 1.60 -17.76
N GLU A 60 14.01 1.61 -18.99
CA GLU A 60 13.57 2.55 -20.03
C GLU A 60 12.11 2.32 -20.40
N THR A 61 11.70 1.05 -20.53
CA THR A 61 10.31 0.69 -20.80
C THR A 61 9.38 1.15 -19.66
N MET A 62 9.83 1.03 -18.41
CA MET A 62 9.06 1.53 -17.25
C MET A 62 8.91 3.06 -17.29
N ILE A 63 9.97 3.79 -17.64
CA ILE A 63 9.92 5.26 -17.82
C ILE A 63 8.91 5.64 -18.90
N ASN A 64 8.91 4.92 -20.03
CA ASN A 64 7.94 5.15 -21.11
C ASN A 64 6.50 4.88 -20.67
N ILE A 65 6.26 3.79 -19.92
CA ILE A 65 4.95 3.46 -19.35
C ILE A 65 4.48 4.56 -18.40
N LEU A 66 5.34 5.04 -17.49
CA LEU A 66 5.02 6.13 -16.57
C LEU A 66 4.68 7.43 -17.31
N TYR A 67 5.44 7.77 -18.35
CA TYR A 67 5.18 8.94 -19.19
C TYR A 67 3.81 8.86 -19.87
N ASP A 68 3.52 7.74 -20.52
CA ASP A 68 2.27 7.51 -21.21
C ASP A 68 1.06 7.53 -20.27
N MET A 69 1.18 6.92 -19.10
CA MET A 69 0.12 6.95 -18.08
C MET A 69 -0.14 8.39 -17.60
N ALA A 70 0.91 9.19 -17.42
CA ALA A 70 0.77 10.60 -17.04
C ALA A 70 0.07 11.41 -18.13
N VAL A 71 0.43 11.21 -19.40
CA VAL A 71 -0.21 11.86 -20.56
C VAL A 71 -1.68 11.45 -20.68
N LEU A 72 -1.97 10.15 -20.53
CA LEU A 72 -3.34 9.65 -20.58
C LEU A 72 -4.20 10.23 -19.47
N GLU A 73 -3.69 10.32 -18.23
CA GLU A 73 -4.45 10.89 -17.12
C GLU A 73 -4.66 12.40 -17.30
N ALA A 74 -3.68 13.11 -17.86
CA ALA A 74 -3.85 14.52 -18.22
C ALA A 74 -4.91 14.71 -19.32
N ALA A 75 -4.95 13.85 -20.33
CA ALA A 75 -6.02 13.85 -21.35
C ALA A 75 -7.39 13.49 -20.73
N ARG A 76 -7.42 12.51 -19.83
CA ARG A 76 -8.61 12.06 -19.12
C ARG A 76 -9.16 13.13 -18.19
N SER A 77 -8.32 13.95 -17.56
CA SER A 77 -8.77 15.08 -16.73
C SER A 77 -9.57 16.11 -17.51
N GLN A 78 -9.36 16.21 -18.83
CA GLN A 78 -10.06 17.12 -19.72
C GLN A 78 -11.28 16.45 -20.40
N SER A 79 -11.55 15.17 -20.12
CA SER A 79 -12.59 14.39 -20.78
C SER A 79 -14.01 14.93 -20.52
N TYR A 80 -14.22 15.65 -19.42
CA TYR A 80 -15.49 16.32 -19.14
C TYR A 80 -15.89 17.32 -20.25
N VAL A 81 -14.89 17.99 -20.83
CA VAL A 81 -15.12 18.99 -21.89
C VAL A 81 -15.27 18.32 -23.26
N THR A 82 -14.49 17.28 -23.55
CA THR A 82 -14.47 16.66 -24.87
C THR A 82 -15.49 15.53 -25.05
N GLN A 83 -16.15 15.08 -23.97
CA GLN A 83 -17.05 13.91 -23.97
C GLN A 83 -16.42 12.62 -24.55
N VAL A 84 -15.09 12.56 -24.62
CA VAL A 84 -14.35 11.40 -25.10
C VAL A 84 -14.17 10.40 -23.96
N ASN A 85 -14.55 9.15 -24.20
CA ASN A 85 -14.31 8.06 -23.26
C ASN A 85 -12.89 7.51 -23.44
N TYR A 86 -11.97 7.90 -22.56
CA TYR A 86 -10.62 7.36 -22.55
C TYR A 86 -10.57 6.00 -21.83
N PRO A 87 -9.76 5.03 -22.31
CA PRO A 87 -9.54 3.77 -21.61
C PRO A 87 -8.82 4.00 -20.27
N SER A 88 -8.89 3.02 -19.36
CA SER A 88 -8.11 3.08 -18.13
C SER A 88 -6.62 2.95 -18.42
N SER A 89 -5.77 3.51 -17.56
CA SER A 89 -4.31 3.43 -17.69
C SER A 89 -3.80 2.00 -17.83
N VAL A 90 -4.36 1.08 -17.05
CA VAL A 90 -4.02 -0.35 -17.11
C VAL A 90 -4.41 -0.98 -18.45
N GLN A 91 -5.59 -0.64 -18.99
CA GLN A 91 -6.02 -1.14 -20.31
C GLN A 91 -5.13 -0.58 -21.43
N PHE A 92 -4.83 0.72 -21.38
CA PHE A 92 -3.95 1.37 -22.34
C PHE A 92 -2.54 0.74 -22.35
N VAL A 93 -1.95 0.50 -21.18
CA VAL A 93 -0.63 -0.14 -21.07
C VAL A 93 -0.66 -1.56 -21.60
N LYS A 94 -1.73 -2.31 -21.31
CA LYS A 94 -1.92 -3.67 -21.82
C LYS A 94 -1.97 -3.70 -23.35
N GLU A 95 -2.71 -2.78 -23.97
CA GLU A 95 -2.85 -2.74 -25.43
C GLU A 95 -1.56 -2.26 -26.11
N LYS A 96 -0.93 -1.20 -25.60
CA LYS A 96 0.26 -0.59 -26.23
C LYS A 96 1.54 -1.40 -26.00
N TYR A 97 1.77 -1.86 -24.77
CA TYR A 97 3.02 -2.53 -24.38
C TYR A 97 2.90 -4.05 -24.27
N LYS A 98 1.68 -4.61 -24.39
CA LYS A 98 1.40 -6.05 -24.20
C LYS A 98 1.82 -6.56 -22.81
N ILE A 99 1.73 -5.70 -21.81
CA ILE A 99 2.07 -6.01 -20.42
C ILE A 99 0.78 -6.22 -19.63
N ASP A 100 0.69 -7.35 -18.93
CA ASP A 100 -0.44 -7.63 -18.05
C ASP A 100 -0.42 -6.77 -16.79
N SER A 101 -1.60 -6.51 -16.23
CA SER A 101 -1.77 -5.74 -15.00
C SER A 101 -1.01 -6.32 -13.81
N LEU A 102 -0.94 -7.65 -13.73
CA LEU A 102 -0.18 -8.35 -12.68
C LEU A 102 1.32 -8.12 -12.83
N THR A 103 1.85 -8.29 -14.03
CA THR A 103 3.27 -8.05 -14.34
C THR A 103 3.65 -6.59 -14.05
N LEU A 104 2.80 -5.64 -14.41
CA LEU A 104 3.01 -4.23 -14.11
C LEU A 104 3.05 -3.97 -12.59
N ALA A 105 2.13 -4.56 -11.82
CA ALA A 105 2.07 -4.41 -10.37
C ALA A 105 3.32 -4.99 -9.68
N GLU A 106 3.76 -6.18 -10.08
CA GLU A 106 4.97 -6.82 -9.55
C GLU A 106 6.22 -6.00 -9.84
N ASN A 107 6.37 -5.51 -11.08
CA ASN A 107 7.50 -4.67 -11.45
C ASN A 107 7.45 -3.31 -10.75
N THR A 108 6.27 -2.71 -10.60
CA THR A 108 6.10 -1.46 -9.86
C THR A 108 6.50 -1.64 -8.41
N LYS A 109 6.08 -2.75 -7.77
CA LYS A 109 6.51 -3.11 -6.40
C LYS A 109 8.04 -3.28 -6.34
N PHE A 110 8.64 -3.98 -7.31
CA PHE A 110 10.09 -4.17 -7.40
C PHE A 110 10.84 -2.83 -7.46
N TYR A 111 10.47 -1.95 -8.38
CA TYR A 111 11.13 -0.65 -8.53
C TYR A 111 10.85 0.31 -7.36
N ALA A 112 9.67 0.24 -6.73
CA ALA A 112 9.31 1.03 -5.56
C ALA A 112 10.15 0.67 -4.31
N SER A 113 10.78 -0.50 -4.29
CA SER A 113 11.70 -0.93 -3.21
C SER A 113 12.95 -0.05 -3.12
N ASP A 114 13.45 0.44 -4.26
CA ASP A 114 14.55 1.42 -4.31
C ASP A 114 13.98 2.81 -4.55
N LEU A 115 13.74 3.54 -3.46
CA LEU A 115 13.22 4.90 -3.52
C LEU A 115 14.09 5.85 -4.36
N LYS A 116 15.42 5.68 -4.34
CA LYS A 116 16.34 6.57 -5.07
C LYS A 116 16.28 6.28 -6.56
N GLY A 117 16.28 5.01 -6.95
CA GLY A 117 16.10 4.58 -8.33
C GLY A 117 14.74 4.98 -8.90
N PHE A 118 13.67 4.76 -8.13
CA PHE A 118 12.31 5.12 -8.51
C PHE A 118 12.14 6.63 -8.70
N LYS A 119 12.66 7.44 -7.77
CA LYS A 119 12.64 8.91 -7.88
C LYS A 119 13.31 9.40 -9.17
N LYS A 120 14.47 8.83 -9.53
CA LYS A 120 15.17 9.19 -10.78
C LYS A 120 14.32 8.91 -12.03
N MET A 121 13.56 7.82 -12.04
CA MET A 121 12.65 7.53 -13.16
C MET A 121 11.56 8.59 -13.27
N TYR A 122 10.95 9.02 -12.16
CA TYR A 122 9.97 10.11 -12.17
C TYR A 122 10.57 11.46 -12.59
N GLU A 123 11.79 11.76 -12.14
CA GLU A 123 12.49 12.98 -12.58
C GLU A 123 12.74 12.97 -14.10
N GLU A 124 13.09 11.81 -14.66
CA GLU A 124 13.27 11.64 -16.10
C GLU A 124 11.96 11.82 -16.88
N VAL A 125 10.87 11.21 -16.40
CA VAL A 125 9.52 11.42 -16.96
C VAL A 125 9.12 12.89 -16.92
N ARG A 126 9.37 13.57 -15.79
CA ARG A 126 9.09 15.00 -15.64
C ARG A 126 9.90 15.82 -16.64
N ASN A 127 11.20 15.54 -16.79
CA ASN A 127 12.05 16.26 -17.74
C ASN A 127 11.54 16.10 -19.17
N ARG A 128 11.17 14.88 -19.59
CA ARG A 128 10.57 14.63 -20.90
C ARG A 128 9.24 15.37 -21.09
N LEU A 129 8.42 15.46 -20.04
CA LEU A 129 7.16 16.20 -20.11
C LEU A 129 7.39 17.71 -20.26
N GLU A 130 8.37 18.27 -19.55
CA GLU A 130 8.77 19.67 -19.67
C GLU A 130 9.35 19.98 -21.07
N GLU A 131 10.14 19.08 -21.64
CA GLU A 131 10.65 19.18 -23.02
C GLU A 131 9.50 19.16 -24.04
N SER A 132 8.58 18.21 -23.91
CA SER A 132 7.38 18.13 -24.76
C SER A 132 6.50 19.38 -24.65
N ARG A 133 6.35 19.94 -23.43
CA ARG A 133 5.60 21.19 -23.19
C ARG A 133 6.27 22.39 -23.85
N LYS A 134 7.59 22.54 -23.68
CA LYS A 134 8.35 23.63 -24.32
C LYS A 134 8.25 23.54 -25.84
N ALA A 135 8.31 22.33 -26.42
CA ALA A 135 8.11 22.12 -27.84
C ALA A 135 6.69 22.50 -28.31
N ALA A 136 5.69 22.33 -27.45
CA ALA A 136 4.31 22.75 -27.72
C ALA A 136 4.06 24.26 -27.54
N GLY A 137 5.09 25.07 -27.20
CA GLY A 137 5.01 26.53 -27.12
C GLY A 137 4.40 27.07 -25.83
N ASP A 138 4.20 26.23 -24.81
CA ASP A 138 3.56 26.62 -23.55
C ASP A 138 4.61 27.09 -22.52
N VAL A 139 4.53 28.35 -22.10
CA VAL A 139 5.42 28.97 -21.10
C VAL A 139 4.78 28.79 -19.72
N VAL A 140 5.01 27.64 -19.10
CA VAL A 140 4.57 27.38 -17.72
C VAL A 140 5.76 27.46 -16.77
N ASN A 141 5.62 28.27 -15.72
CA ASN A 141 6.56 28.37 -14.62
C ASN A 141 6.65 27.01 -13.89
N PRO A 142 7.85 26.43 -13.71
CA PRO A 142 8.02 25.14 -13.05
C PRO A 142 7.64 25.25 -11.58
N ASN A 143 6.35 25.11 -11.27
CA ASN A 143 5.94 24.90 -9.89
C ASN A 143 6.25 23.43 -9.56
N PRO A 144 7.05 23.13 -8.51
CA PRO A 144 7.31 21.76 -8.12
C PRO A 144 5.98 21.11 -7.75
N VAL A 145 5.48 20.24 -8.64
CA VAL A 145 4.45 19.27 -8.27
C VAL A 145 5.12 18.36 -7.26
N ASN A 146 4.84 18.60 -5.98
CA ASN A 146 5.33 17.79 -4.88
C ASN A 146 4.77 16.38 -5.07
N ALA A 147 5.55 15.52 -5.71
CA ALA A 147 5.36 14.09 -5.75
C ALA A 147 5.68 13.52 -4.36
N SER A 148 4.86 13.88 -3.39
CA SER A 148 4.91 13.34 -2.03
C SER A 148 3.56 13.54 -1.36
N GLU A 149 2.49 12.98 -1.92
CA GLU A 149 1.30 12.66 -1.15
C GLU A 149 0.67 11.39 -1.73
N GLY A 150 0.61 10.36 -0.88
CA GLY A 150 0.36 8.98 -1.29
C GLY A 150 1.16 7.95 -0.51
N VAL A 151 1.87 8.34 0.57
CA VAL A 151 2.15 7.39 1.65
C VAL A 151 0.84 7.17 2.38
N VAL A 152 0.25 6.02 2.09
CA VAL A 152 -0.81 5.38 2.86
C VAL A 152 -0.44 5.49 4.35
N LYS A 153 -1.29 6.17 5.12
CA LYS A 153 -1.35 6.05 6.58
C LYS A 153 -2.49 5.13 6.93
#